data_AF-A0A5B7FI31-F1
#
_entry.id   AF-A0A5B7FI31-F1
#
_cell.length_a   1.000
_cell.length_b   1.000
_cell.length_c   1.000
_cell.angle_alpha   90.00
_cell.angle_beta   90.00
_cell.angle_gamma   90.00
#
_symmetry.space_group_name_H-M   'P 1'
#
loop_
_entity.id
_entity.type
_entity.pdbx_description
1 polymer ?
#
loop_
_entity_poly.entity_id
_entity_poly.type
_entity_poly.pdbx_seq_one_letter_code
_entity_poly.pdbx_strand_id
1 'polypeptide(L)'
;MYFLRACCHYCPCLGAADADHDPNAATRCDYSNCTLPDCFCSRDGTLIPGNMEPSQVPQMITLTFDDAVNFENWNLYKQIFTETRTNPNGCPIHGTFYISHEYNNYQYRFLDDVRKLPDVWIVNNQEVIKWMREPTPNSQLASFEPWKCQQQVAPEDKACSIPKACKLKNRMLRGDRYLHTCFECPDVYPWLKNEFGLRL
;
A
#
# COMPACT_ATOMS: atom_id res chain seq x y z
N MET A 1 -18.13 -2.08 17.47
CA MET A 1 -17.87 -0.88 16.65
C MET A 1 -16.44 -0.44 16.91
N TYR A 2 -15.53 -0.73 15.97
CA TYR A 2 -14.18 -0.17 16.01
C TYR A 2 -14.14 0.98 15.02
N PHE A 3 -14.17 2.21 15.51
CA PHE A 3 -13.76 3.36 14.71
C PHE A 3 -12.27 3.21 14.38
N LEU A 4 -11.89 3.46 13.14
CA LEU A 4 -10.48 3.51 12.74
C LEU A 4 -9.83 4.76 13.35
N ARG A 5 -9.45 4.67 14.63
CA ARG A 5 -8.54 5.63 15.25
C ARG A 5 -7.15 5.39 14.70
N ALA A 6 -6.80 6.09 13.62
CA ALA A 6 -5.41 6.32 13.24
C ALA A 6 -4.75 7.30 14.24
N CYS A 7 -4.70 6.92 15.51
CA CYS A 7 -3.91 7.63 16.49
C CYS A 7 -2.44 7.28 16.27
N CYS A 8 -1.64 8.24 15.78
CA CYS A 8 -0.20 8.24 16.01
C CYS A 8 0.05 8.45 17.51
N HIS A 9 -0.17 7.41 18.31
CA HIS A 9 0.30 7.31 19.68
C HIS A 9 1.50 6.37 19.69
N TYR A 10 2.66 6.95 20.03
CA TYR A 10 3.98 6.31 20.07
C TYR A 10 4.61 5.95 18.71
N CYS A 11 5.08 6.99 18.00
CA CYS A 11 6.31 6.87 17.21
C CYS A 11 7.45 7.59 17.97
N PRO A 12 8.32 6.89 18.72
CA PRO A 12 9.40 7.50 19.48
C PRO A 12 10.64 7.69 18.60
N CYS A 13 10.54 8.57 17.59
CA CYS A 13 11.65 8.91 16.70
C CYS A 13 12.07 10.37 16.89
N LEU A 14 13.25 10.57 17.48
CA LEU A 14 14.04 11.81 17.50
C LEU A 14 13.31 13.06 18.02
N GLY A 15 13.48 13.33 19.33
CA GLY A 15 13.32 14.65 19.96
C GLY A 15 12.17 15.50 19.44
N ALA A 16 10.96 15.25 19.93
CA ALA A 16 9.77 16.00 19.56
C ALA A 16 9.98 17.51 19.72
N ALA A 17 10.16 18.20 18.59
CA ALA A 17 10.01 19.63 18.53
C ALA A 17 8.55 19.94 18.85
N ASP A 18 8.33 20.85 19.80
CA ASP A 18 7.00 21.31 20.13
C ASP A 18 6.41 22.04 18.92
N ALA A 19 5.19 21.65 18.50
CA ALA A 19 4.52 22.22 17.35
C ALA A 19 4.24 23.72 17.50
N ASP A 20 4.19 24.24 18.73
CA ASP A 20 4.05 25.68 19.00
C ASP A 20 5.42 26.41 19.02
N HIS A 21 6.57 25.71 18.92
CA HIS A 21 7.93 26.28 18.96
C HIS A 21 8.86 25.89 17.79
N ASP A 22 8.46 25.00 16.87
CA ASP A 22 9.21 24.72 15.64
C ASP A 22 8.98 25.82 14.58
N PRO A 23 10.02 26.55 14.11
CA PRO A 23 9.88 27.57 13.08
C PRO A 23 9.43 27.03 11.71
N ASN A 24 9.46 25.71 11.50
CA ASN A 24 8.97 25.03 10.30
C ASN A 24 7.66 24.25 10.57
N ALA A 25 7.00 24.46 11.71
CA ALA A 25 5.72 23.85 12.00
C ALA A 25 4.70 24.17 10.90
N ALA A 26 4.01 23.13 10.41
CA ALA A 26 2.90 23.33 9.50
C ALA A 26 1.79 24.15 10.18
N THR A 27 1.25 25.15 9.47
CA THR A 27 0.12 25.94 9.98
C THR A 27 -1.08 25.05 10.28
N ARG A 28 -1.84 25.39 11.32
CA ARG A 28 -3.07 24.66 11.68
C ARG A 28 -4.06 24.63 10.50
N CYS A 29 -4.84 23.55 10.41
CA CYS A 29 -5.80 23.32 9.34
C CYS A 29 -6.70 24.54 9.05
N ASP A 30 -6.59 25.04 7.82
CA ASP A 30 -7.39 26.12 7.24
C ASP A 30 -8.18 25.59 6.05
N TYR A 31 -9.50 25.46 6.25
CA TYR A 31 -10.44 24.94 5.26
C TYR A 31 -10.61 25.84 4.02
N SER A 32 -10.13 27.09 4.06
CA SER A 32 -10.16 27.98 2.87
C SER A 32 -9.00 27.73 1.90
N ASN A 33 -7.88 27.23 2.42
CA ASN A 33 -6.66 26.93 1.65
C ASN A 33 -6.47 25.42 1.41
N CYS A 34 -7.14 24.56 2.18
CA CYS A 34 -7.07 23.10 2.05
C CYS A 34 -8.42 22.52 1.60
N THR A 35 -8.56 22.31 0.29
CA THR A 35 -9.80 21.79 -0.33
C THR A 35 -9.54 20.55 -1.19
N LEU A 36 -10.54 19.66 -1.26
CA LEU A 36 -10.53 18.48 -2.12
C LEU A 36 -10.47 18.89 -3.61
N PRO A 37 -9.87 18.06 -4.50
CA PRO A 37 -9.33 16.72 -4.24
C PRO A 37 -7.86 16.71 -3.77
N ASP A 38 -7.20 17.85 -3.66
CA ASP A 38 -5.74 17.90 -3.47
C ASP A 38 -5.30 18.08 -2.02
N CYS A 39 -6.19 18.61 -1.16
CA CYS A 39 -5.94 18.73 0.26
C CYS A 39 -7.18 18.37 1.08
N PHE A 40 -6.97 17.59 2.15
CA PHE A 40 -7.98 17.37 3.18
C PHE A 40 -7.34 17.53 4.55
N CYS A 41 -7.96 18.31 5.43
CA CYS A 41 -7.55 18.41 6.82
C CYS A 41 -8.76 18.53 7.75
N SER A 42 -8.57 18.13 9.00
CA SER A 42 -9.44 18.52 10.12
C SER A 42 -8.57 19.04 11.25
N ARG A 43 -9.09 19.98 12.05
CA ARG A 43 -8.39 20.51 13.23
C ARG A 43 -8.06 19.44 14.29
N ASP A 44 -8.82 18.35 14.32
CA ASP A 44 -8.76 17.28 15.31
C ASP A 44 -8.59 15.87 14.68
N GLY A 45 -8.53 15.80 13.34
CA GLY A 45 -8.50 14.54 12.59
C GLY A 45 -9.81 13.74 12.53
N THR A 46 -10.96 14.26 13.01
CA THR A 46 -12.22 13.48 13.09
C THR A 46 -13.27 13.76 12.01
N LEU A 47 -13.18 14.89 11.30
CA LEU A 47 -14.14 15.22 10.25
C LEU A 47 -14.09 14.23 9.08
N ILE A 48 -15.25 14.02 8.45
CA ILE A 48 -15.43 13.15 7.30
C ILE A 48 -15.19 13.96 6.01
N PRO A 49 -14.37 13.48 5.05
CA PRO A 49 -14.22 14.10 3.72
C PRO A 49 -15.57 14.33 3.05
N GLY A 50 -15.76 15.52 2.45
CA GLY A 50 -17.05 15.90 1.84
C GLY A 50 -18.19 16.21 2.83
N ASN A 51 -17.92 16.23 4.14
CA ASN A 51 -18.90 16.52 5.20
C ASN A 51 -20.15 15.62 5.14
N MET A 52 -19.95 14.33 4.85
CA MET A 52 -21.01 13.32 4.83
C MET A 52 -21.42 12.87 6.23
N GLU A 53 -22.67 12.43 6.36
CA GLU A 53 -23.16 11.78 7.58
C GLU A 53 -22.48 10.41 7.79
N PRO A 54 -22.11 10.02 9.03
CA PRO A 54 -21.42 8.75 9.30
C PRO A 54 -22.16 7.50 8.79
N SER A 55 -23.48 7.55 8.67
CA SER A 55 -24.32 6.46 8.12
C SER A 55 -24.21 6.29 6.60
N GLN A 56 -23.68 7.29 5.88
CA GLN A 56 -23.46 7.28 4.44
C GLN A 56 -22.03 6.86 4.08
N VAL A 57 -21.10 6.89 5.04
CA VAL A 57 -19.69 6.58 4.84
C VAL A 57 -19.48 5.06 4.74
N PRO A 58 -18.75 4.56 3.73
CA PRO A 58 -18.30 3.18 3.72
C PRO A 58 -17.27 2.91 4.81
N GLN A 59 -17.47 1.86 5.61
CA GLN A 59 -16.42 1.39 6.51
C GLN A 59 -15.30 0.73 5.71
N MET A 60 -14.22 1.48 5.49
CA MET A 60 -12.97 0.97 4.93
C MET A 60 -12.15 0.25 5.99
N ILE A 61 -11.40 -0.77 5.58
CA ILE A 61 -10.37 -1.45 6.38
C ILE A 61 -9.13 -1.55 5.48
N THR A 62 -7.93 -1.44 6.06
CA THR A 62 -6.67 -1.60 5.31
C THR A 62 -5.93 -2.80 5.88
N LEU A 63 -5.89 -3.91 5.13
CA LEU A 63 -4.99 -5.02 5.48
C LEU A 63 -3.58 -4.66 5.01
N THR A 64 -2.64 -4.58 5.94
CA THR A 64 -1.24 -4.29 5.67
C THR A 64 -0.35 -5.48 6.04
N PHE A 65 0.63 -5.77 5.19
CA PHE A 65 1.66 -6.78 5.46
C PHE A 65 3.02 -6.14 5.29
N ASP A 66 3.84 -6.22 6.33
CA ASP A 66 5.17 -5.62 6.36
C ASP A 66 6.24 -6.69 6.08
N ASP A 67 7.45 -6.25 5.75
CA ASP A 67 8.63 -7.06 5.47
C ASP A 67 8.60 -7.88 4.16
N ALA A 68 9.42 -8.92 4.09
CA ALA A 68 9.79 -9.62 2.87
C ALA A 68 8.69 -10.60 2.43
N VAL A 69 8.30 -10.56 1.15
CA VAL A 69 7.43 -11.58 0.55
C VAL A 69 8.30 -12.72 0.02
N ASN A 70 8.10 -13.94 0.51
CA ASN A 70 8.93 -15.09 0.18
C ASN A 70 8.15 -16.43 0.24
N PHE A 71 8.83 -17.56 0.08
CA PHE A 71 8.18 -18.88 0.05
C PHE A 71 7.51 -19.29 1.38
N GLU A 72 7.90 -18.68 2.50
CA GLU A 72 7.41 -18.99 3.85
C GLU A 72 6.00 -18.40 4.06
N ASN A 73 5.79 -17.15 3.64
CA ASN A 73 4.51 -16.45 3.80
C ASN A 73 3.59 -16.51 2.58
N TRP A 74 4.10 -16.86 1.39
CA TRP A 74 3.31 -16.95 0.16
C TRP A 74 2.05 -17.82 0.26
N ASN A 75 2.17 -19.00 0.90
CA ASN A 75 1.04 -19.91 1.07
C ASN A 75 -0.02 -19.37 2.05
N LEU A 76 0.39 -18.56 3.04
CA LEU A 76 -0.53 -17.88 3.95
C LEU A 76 -1.32 -16.80 3.22
N TYR A 77 -0.66 -15.97 2.40
CA TYR A 77 -1.34 -14.95 1.60
C TYR A 77 -2.42 -15.58 0.71
N LYS A 78 -2.13 -16.68 0.01
CA LYS A 78 -3.11 -17.44 -0.78
C LYS A 78 -4.30 -18.03 -0.01
N GLN A 79 -4.25 -18.09 1.32
CA GLN A 79 -5.36 -18.56 2.17
C GLN A 79 -6.18 -17.39 2.74
N ILE A 80 -5.52 -16.29 3.11
CA ILE A 80 -6.20 -15.02 3.47
C ILE A 80 -6.95 -14.49 2.26
N PHE A 81 -6.36 -14.67 1.09
CA PHE A 81 -6.79 -14.08 -0.15
C PHE A 81 -7.29 -15.15 -1.13
N THR A 82 -8.61 -15.39 -1.11
CA THR A 82 -9.30 -16.41 -1.93
C THR A 82 -10.41 -15.79 -2.79
N GLU A 83 -10.75 -16.43 -3.91
CA GLU A 83 -11.78 -16.01 -4.88
C GLU A 83 -13.23 -15.90 -4.34
N THR A 84 -13.49 -16.23 -3.08
CA THR A 84 -14.78 -16.78 -2.62
C THR A 84 -15.72 -15.85 -1.85
N ARG A 85 -15.63 -14.53 -1.98
CA ARG A 85 -16.37 -13.59 -1.10
C ARG A 85 -16.92 -12.40 -1.90
N THR A 86 -17.37 -11.32 -1.25
CA THR A 86 -17.73 -10.07 -1.94
C THR A 86 -17.22 -8.81 -1.22
N ASN A 87 -16.34 -7.98 -1.83
CA ASN A 87 -16.56 -6.54 -1.60
C ASN A 87 -17.98 -6.27 -2.13
N PRO A 88 -18.75 -5.34 -1.56
CA PRO A 88 -20.15 -5.16 -1.93
C PRO A 88 -20.42 -4.90 -3.43
N ASN A 89 -19.38 -4.52 -4.20
CA ASN A 89 -19.40 -4.36 -5.65
C ASN A 89 -19.07 -5.63 -6.46
N GLY A 90 -18.93 -6.79 -5.80
CA GLY A 90 -18.48 -8.05 -6.40
C GLY A 90 -16.97 -8.12 -6.70
N CYS A 91 -16.19 -7.10 -6.34
CA CYS A 91 -14.75 -7.11 -6.54
C CYS A 91 -13.97 -7.77 -5.38
N PRO A 92 -12.74 -8.22 -5.67
CA PRO A 92 -11.64 -8.46 -4.72
C PRO A 92 -11.45 -7.44 -3.58
N ILE A 93 -11.05 -7.90 -2.39
CA ILE A 93 -10.27 -7.06 -1.45
C ILE A 93 -8.88 -6.89 -2.01
N HIS A 94 -8.24 -5.80 -1.60
CA HIS A 94 -6.83 -5.57 -1.83
C HIS A 94 -6.12 -5.37 -0.48
N GLY A 95 -4.90 -5.89 -0.37
CA GLY A 95 -3.99 -5.55 0.72
C GLY A 95 -2.94 -4.54 0.27
N THR A 96 -2.34 -3.83 1.22
CA THR A 96 -1.10 -3.07 0.99
C THR A 96 0.08 -3.86 1.54
N PHE A 97 1.20 -3.90 0.82
CA PHE A 97 2.40 -4.60 1.28
C PHE A 97 3.58 -3.63 1.35
N TYR A 98 4.13 -3.46 2.54
CA TYR A 98 5.31 -2.64 2.81
C TYR A 98 6.56 -3.50 2.71
N ILE A 99 6.96 -3.72 1.45
CA ILE A 99 8.01 -4.66 1.07
C ILE A 99 9.41 -4.19 1.51
N SER A 100 10.00 -4.91 2.47
CA SER A 100 11.44 -4.83 2.79
C SER A 100 12.27 -5.51 1.69
N HIS A 101 13.46 -4.98 1.40
CA HIS A 101 14.33 -5.48 0.32
C HIS A 101 15.09 -6.77 0.67
N GLU A 102 15.62 -6.88 1.90
CA GLU A 102 16.31 -8.11 2.31
C GLU A 102 15.35 -9.30 2.36
N TYR A 103 15.82 -10.47 1.93
CA TYR A 103 15.07 -11.74 1.89
C TYR A 103 13.79 -11.75 1.03
N ASN A 104 13.52 -10.67 0.28
CA ASN A 104 12.37 -10.63 -0.63
C ASN A 104 12.62 -11.45 -1.88
N ASN A 105 11.58 -12.18 -2.32
CA ASN A 105 11.63 -13.06 -3.45
C ASN A 105 10.70 -12.54 -4.57
N TYR A 106 11.22 -11.68 -5.44
CA TYR A 106 10.50 -11.12 -6.59
C TYR A 106 10.19 -12.17 -7.71
N GLN A 107 10.31 -13.47 -7.40
CA GLN A 107 9.72 -14.58 -8.15
C GLN A 107 8.19 -14.53 -8.17
N TYR A 108 7.60 -14.08 -7.07
CA TYR A 108 6.15 -14.21 -6.88
C TYR A 108 5.40 -13.15 -7.67
N ARG A 109 4.30 -13.58 -8.31
CA ARG A 109 3.36 -12.71 -9.03
C ARG A 109 2.49 -11.92 -8.07
N PHE A 110 3.16 -11.19 -7.18
CA PHE A 110 2.56 -10.43 -6.10
C PHE A 110 1.39 -9.55 -6.60
N LEU A 111 1.57 -8.89 -7.75
CA LEU A 111 0.55 -8.03 -8.36
C LEU A 111 -0.58 -8.77 -9.10
N ASP A 112 -0.41 -10.04 -9.50
CA ASP A 112 -1.47 -10.81 -10.18
C ASP A 112 -2.32 -11.60 -9.18
N ASP A 113 -1.70 -12.15 -8.14
CA ASP A 113 -2.39 -12.98 -7.14
C ASP A 113 -3.13 -12.15 -6.09
N VAL A 114 -2.81 -10.86 -5.90
CA VAL A 114 -3.52 -9.91 -4.99
C VAL A 114 -4.78 -9.27 -5.64
N ARG A 115 -5.30 -9.84 -6.74
CA ARG A 115 -6.44 -9.27 -7.51
C ARG A 115 -7.75 -10.05 -7.45
N LYS A 116 -8.06 -10.74 -6.35
CA LYS A 116 -9.05 -11.84 -6.29
C LYS A 116 -9.87 -12.06 -4.98
N LEU A 117 -9.89 -11.20 -3.95
CA LEU A 117 -9.71 -11.69 -2.56
C LEU A 117 -10.75 -11.38 -1.39
N PRO A 118 -12.10 -11.34 -1.53
CA PRO A 118 -13.05 -10.26 -1.02
C PRO A 118 -13.62 -10.18 0.47
N ASP A 119 -14.41 -9.12 0.81
CA ASP A 119 -15.29 -8.80 2.02
C ASP A 119 -14.91 -7.75 3.12
N VAL A 120 -15.88 -6.89 3.52
CA VAL A 120 -15.72 -5.46 3.95
C VAL A 120 -15.08 -4.62 2.83
N TRP A 121 -15.15 -3.28 2.82
CA TRP A 121 -14.31 -2.48 1.93
C TRP A 121 -12.86 -2.54 2.39
N ILE A 122 -12.25 -3.72 2.27
CA ILE A 122 -10.83 -3.91 2.50
C ILE A 122 -10.13 -3.43 1.23
N VAL A 123 -9.52 -2.28 1.36
CA VAL A 123 -8.94 -1.49 0.30
C VAL A 123 -7.47 -1.27 0.58
N ASN A 124 -6.68 -1.10 -0.47
CA ASN A 124 -5.30 -0.67 -0.30
C ASN A 124 -5.22 0.83 0.03
N ASN A 125 -4.06 1.29 0.48
CA ASN A 125 -3.91 2.67 0.96
C ASN A 125 -4.10 3.72 -0.15
N GLN A 126 -3.86 3.37 -1.42
CA GLN A 126 -4.16 4.26 -2.55
C GLN A 126 -5.67 4.36 -2.80
N GLU A 127 -6.42 3.27 -2.62
CA GLU A 127 -7.87 3.24 -2.78
C GLU A 127 -8.59 4.08 -1.71
N VAL A 128 -8.11 4.05 -0.46
CA VAL A 128 -8.55 4.98 0.60
C VAL A 128 -8.34 6.42 0.15
N ILE A 129 -7.15 6.76 -0.34
CA ILE A 129 -6.84 8.12 -0.83
C ILE A 129 -7.78 8.50 -1.99
N LYS A 130 -8.00 7.62 -2.98
CA LYS A 130 -8.93 7.88 -4.10
C LYS A 130 -10.34 8.22 -3.60
N TRP A 131 -10.85 7.52 -2.58
CA TRP A 131 -12.14 7.85 -1.97
C TRP A 131 -12.10 9.14 -1.14
N MET A 132 -11.00 9.45 -0.44
CA MET A 132 -10.86 10.73 0.27
C MET A 132 -10.85 11.93 -0.70
N ARG A 133 -10.30 11.76 -1.90
CA ARG A 133 -10.29 12.79 -2.97
C ARG A 133 -11.68 12.99 -3.58
N GLU A 134 -12.44 11.91 -3.76
CA GLU A 134 -13.80 11.90 -4.32
C GLU A 134 -14.80 11.17 -3.39
N PRO A 135 -15.23 11.81 -2.29
CA PRO A 135 -16.01 11.14 -1.24
C PRO A 135 -17.38 10.69 -1.75
N THR A 136 -17.53 9.37 -1.89
CA THR A 136 -18.70 8.75 -2.52
C THR A 136 -19.54 8.00 -1.47
N PRO A 137 -20.87 8.25 -1.37
CA PRO A 137 -21.74 7.54 -0.43
C PRO A 137 -21.80 6.04 -0.69
N ASN A 138 -21.96 5.24 0.37
CA ASN A 138 -22.00 3.78 0.30
C ASN A 138 -23.03 3.22 -0.70
N SER A 139 -24.14 3.93 -0.95
CA SER A 139 -25.17 3.55 -1.94
C SER A 139 -24.71 3.67 -3.41
N GLN A 140 -23.70 4.49 -3.71
CA GLN A 140 -23.17 4.73 -5.05
C GLN A 140 -21.81 4.05 -5.27
N LEU A 141 -21.24 3.47 -4.22
CA LEU A 141 -19.87 3.00 -4.19
C LEU A 141 -19.63 1.73 -5.02
N ALA A 142 -20.70 0.97 -5.32
CA ALA A 142 -20.64 -0.13 -6.29
C ALA A 142 -20.32 0.34 -7.73
N SER A 143 -20.65 1.60 -8.06
CA SER A 143 -20.35 2.22 -9.35
C SER A 143 -19.07 3.07 -9.37
N PHE A 144 -18.36 3.20 -8.25
CA PHE A 144 -17.18 4.07 -8.12
C PHE A 144 -16.00 3.56 -8.97
N GLU A 145 -15.75 4.23 -10.10
CA GLU A 145 -14.70 3.86 -11.08
C GLU A 145 -13.33 3.54 -10.46
N PRO A 146 -12.80 4.33 -9.50
CA PRO A 146 -11.48 4.08 -8.92
C PRO A 146 -11.31 2.72 -8.22
N TRP A 147 -12.41 2.07 -7.82
CA TRP A 147 -12.45 0.78 -7.11
C TRP A 147 -13.01 -0.36 -7.98
N LYS A 148 -13.18 -0.17 -9.29
CA LYS A 148 -13.57 -1.25 -10.21
C LYS A 148 -12.39 -2.17 -10.53
N CYS A 149 -12.66 -3.47 -10.56
CA CYS A 149 -11.72 -4.57 -10.81
C CYS A 149 -10.82 -4.41 -12.05
N GLN A 150 -11.28 -3.68 -13.07
CA GLN A 150 -10.69 -3.61 -14.42
C GLN A 150 -9.62 -2.53 -14.56
N GLN A 151 -8.63 -2.49 -13.66
CA GLN A 151 -7.36 -1.84 -13.98
C GLN A 151 -6.54 -2.76 -14.90
N GLN A 152 -6.25 -2.31 -16.11
CA GLN A 152 -5.35 -3.01 -17.02
C GLN A 152 -3.91 -2.80 -16.52
N VAL A 153 -3.26 -3.90 -16.12
CA VAL A 153 -1.83 -3.88 -15.80
C VAL A 153 -1.09 -3.82 -17.13
N ALA A 154 -0.21 -2.83 -17.25
CA ALA A 154 0.57 -2.60 -18.46
C ALA A 154 1.45 -3.83 -18.74
N PRO A 155 1.71 -4.21 -20.00
CA PRO A 155 2.48 -5.42 -20.34
C PRO A 155 3.83 -5.54 -19.63
N GLU A 156 4.50 -4.41 -19.38
CA GLU A 156 5.77 -4.25 -18.66
C GLU A 156 5.70 -4.61 -17.16
N ASP A 157 4.53 -4.47 -16.53
CA ASP A 157 4.31 -4.74 -15.11
C ASP A 157 3.85 -6.20 -14.86
N LYS A 158 3.66 -7.00 -15.92
CA LYS A 158 3.20 -8.39 -15.80
C LYS A 158 4.32 -9.31 -15.38
N ALA A 159 4.09 -10.05 -14.30
CA ALA A 159 5.05 -11.02 -13.83
C ALA A 159 5.15 -12.24 -14.77
N CYS A 160 6.38 -12.67 -15.02
CA CYS A 160 6.71 -13.83 -15.84
C CYS A 160 6.20 -15.15 -15.25
N SER A 161 6.24 -16.23 -16.04
CA SER A 161 5.91 -17.59 -15.59
C SER A 161 7.09 -18.32 -14.94
N ILE A 162 8.32 -17.97 -15.33
CA ILE A 162 9.56 -18.58 -14.84
C ILE A 162 10.56 -17.45 -14.59
N PRO A 163 10.81 -17.06 -13.33
CA PRO A 163 11.79 -16.04 -12.99
C PRO A 163 13.19 -16.61 -12.92
N LYS A 164 14.18 -15.74 -13.11
CA LYS A 164 15.61 -16.05 -13.00
C LYS A 164 16.04 -15.93 -11.53
N ALA A 165 16.82 -16.90 -11.06
CA ALA A 165 17.45 -16.85 -9.74
C ALA A 165 18.92 -16.40 -9.88
N CYS A 166 19.17 -15.14 -9.55
CA CYS A 166 20.45 -14.48 -9.68
C CYS A 166 21.27 -14.63 -8.39
N LYS A 167 22.44 -15.29 -8.45
CA LYS A 167 23.39 -15.34 -7.32
C LYS A 167 24.33 -14.14 -7.41
N LEU A 168 24.17 -13.18 -6.51
CA LEU A 168 24.78 -11.85 -6.59
C LEU A 168 25.69 -11.58 -5.39
N LYS A 169 26.87 -10.98 -5.62
CA LYS A 169 27.73 -10.50 -4.53
C LYS A 169 27.24 -9.18 -3.98
N ASN A 170 27.16 -9.06 -2.66
CA ASN A 170 26.97 -7.79 -1.97
C ASN A 170 28.32 -7.31 -1.38
N ARG A 171 28.83 -6.16 -1.86
CA ARG A 171 30.09 -5.55 -1.38
C ARG A 171 30.00 -5.04 0.06
N MET A 172 28.80 -4.63 0.51
CA MET A 172 28.58 -4.04 1.84
C MET A 172 28.32 -5.11 2.91
N LEU A 173 27.48 -6.11 2.62
CA LEU A 173 27.10 -7.16 3.59
C LEU A 173 28.05 -8.37 3.65
N ARG A 174 29.14 -8.37 2.85
CA ARG A 174 30.17 -9.43 2.80
C ARG A 174 29.58 -10.84 2.63
N GLY A 175 28.77 -11.04 1.60
CA GLY A 175 28.22 -12.36 1.27
C GLY A 175 27.62 -12.43 -0.13
N ASP A 176 27.31 -13.65 -0.56
CA ASP A 176 26.46 -13.90 -1.72
C ASP A 176 24.99 -13.83 -1.26
N ARG A 177 24.16 -13.15 -2.04
CA ARG A 177 22.70 -13.05 -1.86
C ARG A 177 22.00 -13.55 -3.12
N TYR A 178 20.79 -14.08 -2.98
CA TYR A 178 19.96 -14.49 -4.10
C TYR A 178 18.89 -13.43 -4.36
N LEU A 179 18.76 -13.02 -5.63
CA LEU A 179 17.69 -12.17 -6.12
C LEU A 179 16.92 -12.97 -7.17
N HIS A 180 15.63 -13.16 -6.97
CA HIS A 180 14.77 -13.71 -8.01
C HIS A 180 14.11 -12.55 -8.75
N THR A 181 14.02 -12.60 -10.08
CA THR A 181 13.40 -11.54 -10.89
C THR A 181 12.93 -12.06 -12.24
N CYS A 182 11.98 -11.35 -12.86
CA CYS A 182 11.57 -11.58 -14.24
C CYS A 182 12.41 -10.82 -15.27
N PHE A 183 13.19 -9.83 -14.83
CA PHE A 183 14.10 -9.04 -15.66
C PHE A 183 15.46 -9.74 -15.83
N GLU A 184 16.43 -9.09 -16.48
CA GLU A 184 17.81 -9.58 -16.48
C GLU A 184 18.44 -9.48 -15.08
N CYS A 185 19.39 -10.38 -14.80
CA CYS A 185 20.13 -10.34 -13.55
C CYS A 185 21.10 -9.14 -13.54
N PRO A 186 21.11 -8.30 -12.49
CA PRO A 186 22.10 -7.24 -12.35
C PRO A 186 23.50 -7.80 -12.05
N ASP A 187 24.55 -6.99 -12.21
CA ASP A 187 25.95 -7.41 -12.00
C ASP A 187 26.30 -7.66 -10.53
N VAL A 188 25.69 -6.88 -9.62
CA VAL A 188 25.88 -6.98 -8.17
C VAL A 188 24.53 -6.93 -7.46
N TYR A 189 24.49 -7.36 -6.19
CA TYR A 189 23.25 -7.31 -5.41
C TYR A 189 22.84 -5.85 -5.20
N PRO A 190 21.62 -5.43 -5.59
CA PRO A 190 21.12 -4.09 -5.32
C PRO A 190 21.26 -3.74 -3.84
N TRP A 191 21.66 -2.51 -3.53
CA TRP A 191 21.78 -2.05 -2.15
C TRP A 191 21.74 -0.53 -2.08
N LEU A 192 21.73 0.02 -0.86
CA LEU A 192 21.93 1.45 -0.62
C LEU A 192 23.15 1.97 -1.38
N LYS A 193 22.94 3.01 -2.20
CA LYS A 193 23.89 3.65 -3.13
C LYS A 193 24.23 2.85 -4.39
N ASN A 194 23.52 1.76 -4.67
CA ASN A 194 23.54 1.04 -5.94
C ASN A 194 22.23 0.25 -6.13
N GLU A 195 21.13 0.98 -6.24
CA GLU A 195 19.76 0.49 -6.25
C GLU A 195 19.44 -0.35 -7.50
N PHE A 196 20.20 -0.17 -8.57
CA PHE A 196 20.07 -0.90 -9.83
C PHE A 196 21.08 -2.06 -9.97
N GLY A 197 21.96 -2.28 -8.98
CA GLY A 197 22.95 -3.36 -9.00
C GLY A 197 23.98 -3.26 -10.13
N LEU A 198 24.35 -2.03 -10.53
CA LEU A 198 25.28 -1.76 -11.62
C LEU A 198 26.73 -2.06 -11.24
N ARG A 199 27.55 -2.43 -12.22
CA ARG A 199 28.99 -2.64 -12.05
C ARG A 199 29.77 -1.32 -11.94
N LEU A 200 29.97 -0.88 -10.70
CA LEU A 200 30.90 0.19 -10.29
C LEU A 200 32.33 -0.34 -10.10
#